data_AF-T1B7L4-F1
#
_entry.id   AF-T1B7L4-F1
#
_cell.length_a   1.000
_cell.length_b   1.000
_cell.length_c   1.000
_cell.angle_alpha   90.00
_cell.angle_beta   90.00
_cell.angle_gamma   90.00
#
_symmetry.space_group_name_H-M   'P 1'
#
loop_
_entity.id
_entity.type
_entity.pdbx_description
1 polymer ?
#
loop_
_entity_poly.entity_id
_entity_poly.type
_entity_poly.pdbx_seq_one_letter_code
_entity_poly.pdbx_strand_id
1 'polypeptide(L)'
;FNHNPTATLGPYEFSSWIPGTSITVTANPHWWSPPVKTKTIKFEIIPNQNSILLAAQSHSVNVYWNAPIEQLSQLKAISGAHVFVAKSPTWNHIDFNMLNPLFRSAQVRIALAMALDRPAVVKHIWDGTATLMAADQPPASWGYDPQLKPYPYNPRQSLKMLESQGF
;
A
#
# COMPACT_ATOMS: atom_id res chain seq x y z
N PHE A 1 -7.77 14.98 19.61
CA PHE A 1 -6.68 15.08 18.61
C PHE A 1 -6.32 16.54 18.41
N ASN A 2 -5.09 16.85 18.01
CA ASN A 2 -4.66 18.24 17.73
C ASN A 2 -5.06 18.64 16.30
N HIS A 3 -6.00 19.57 16.17
CA HIS A 3 -6.51 20.06 14.87
C HIS A 3 -5.81 21.34 14.38
N ASN A 4 -4.86 21.89 15.16
CA ASN A 4 -4.10 23.10 14.85
C ASN A 4 -2.67 23.02 15.41
N PRO A 5 -1.81 22.16 14.88
CA PRO A 5 -0.44 22.02 15.37
C PRO A 5 0.38 23.29 15.10
N THR A 6 0.99 23.84 16.14
CA THR A 6 1.78 25.09 16.06
C THR A 6 3.29 24.88 16.12
N ALA A 7 3.75 23.70 16.53
CA ALA A 7 5.17 23.38 16.61
C ALA A 7 5.64 22.67 15.34
N THR A 8 6.67 23.22 14.69
CA THR A 8 7.39 22.55 13.60
C THR A 8 8.88 22.88 13.69
N LEU A 9 9.71 21.85 13.52
CA LEU A 9 11.13 22.01 13.17
C LEU A 9 11.39 21.61 11.71
N GLY A 10 10.34 21.30 10.95
CA GLY A 10 10.43 20.83 9.57
C GLY A 10 10.35 21.97 8.54
N PRO A 11 10.45 21.62 7.24
CA PRO A 11 10.46 22.59 6.14
C PRO A 11 9.10 23.25 5.87
N TYR A 12 8.02 22.74 6.45
CA TYR A 12 6.67 23.31 6.34
C TYR A 12 6.05 23.49 7.73
N GLU A 13 5.20 24.51 7.84
CA GLU A 13 4.34 24.79 8.99
C GLU A 13 2.88 24.55 8.64
N PHE A 14 2.08 24.16 9.63
CA PHE A 14 0.64 24.01 9.45
C PHE A 14 -0.01 25.37 9.20
N SER A 15 -0.85 25.44 8.17
CA SER A 15 -1.57 26.67 7.83
C SER A 15 -3.06 26.54 8.13
N SER A 16 -3.72 25.48 7.64
CA SER A 16 -5.15 25.27 7.90
C SER A 16 -5.59 23.83 7.69
N TRP A 17 -6.73 23.49 8.28
CA TRP A 17 -7.43 22.24 8.02
C TRP A 17 -8.92 22.50 7.86
N ILE A 18 -9.46 22.08 6.72
CA ILE A 18 -10.90 21.98 6.48
C ILE A 18 -11.26 20.49 6.58
N PRO A 19 -11.95 20.06 7.66
CA PRO A 19 -12.28 18.66 7.88
C PRO A 19 -12.94 17.99 6.68
N GLY A 20 -12.42 16.83 6.28
CA GLY A 20 -12.92 16.06 5.14
C GLY A 20 -12.62 16.66 3.76
N THR A 21 -11.99 17.84 3.68
CA THR A 21 -11.73 18.53 2.41
C THR A 21 -10.25 18.71 2.13
N SER A 22 -9.49 19.36 3.02
CA SER A 22 -8.08 19.61 2.75
C SER A 22 -7.27 20.00 3.98
N ILE A 23 -5.99 19.67 3.95
CA ILE A 23 -4.97 20.20 4.87
C ILE A 23 -3.99 21.04 4.06
N THR A 24 -3.68 22.25 4.54
CA THR A 24 -2.72 23.14 3.90
C THR A 24 -1.53 23.38 4.81
N VAL A 25 -0.33 23.30 4.24
CA VAL A 25 0.93 23.66 4.89
C VAL A 25 1.69 24.68 4.05
N THR A 26 2.38 25.60 4.70
CA THR A 26 3.19 26.66 4.06
C THR A 26 4.66 26.46 4.37
N ALA A 27 5.54 26.94 3.50
CA ALA A 27 6.99 26.86 3.71
C ALA A 27 7.36 27.55 5.04
N ASN A 28 8.10 26.86 5.90
CA ASN A 28 8.56 27.40 7.16
C ASN A 28 9.74 28.37 6.91
N PRO A 29 9.59 29.69 7.18
CA PRO A 29 10.67 30.65 6.97
C PRO A 29 11.85 30.48 7.93
N HIS A 30 11.66 29.73 9.02
CA HIS A 30 12.68 29.43 10.03
C HIS A 30 13.33 28.05 9.85
N TRP A 31 13.10 27.38 8.72
CA TRP A 31 13.75 26.12 8.39
C TRP A 31 15.28 26.31 8.28
N TRP A 32 16.04 25.48 8.98
CA TRP A 32 17.50 25.62 9.14
C TRP A 32 18.32 25.11 7.94
N SER A 33 17.70 24.42 7.00
CA SER A 33 18.33 23.89 5.78
C SER A 33 17.97 24.74 4.55
N PRO A 34 18.45 24.43 3.33
CA PRO A 34 18.08 25.20 2.14
C PRO A 34 16.55 25.38 2.00
N PRO A 35 16.09 26.57 1.58
CA PRO A 35 14.68 26.85 1.41
C PRO A 35 14.00 25.87 0.46
N VAL A 36 12.76 25.49 0.78
CA VAL A 36 11.94 24.69 -0.14
C VAL A 36 11.52 25.51 -1.35
N LYS A 37 11.44 24.85 -2.52
CA LYS A 37 10.99 25.49 -3.76
C LYS A 37 9.48 25.72 -3.80
N THR A 38 8.72 24.86 -3.13
CA THR A 38 7.25 24.93 -3.08
C THR A 38 6.82 25.73 -1.86
N LYS A 39 6.10 26.84 -2.07
CA LYS A 39 5.66 27.72 -0.98
C LYS A 39 4.46 27.19 -0.20
N THR A 40 3.61 26.40 -0.85
CA THR A 40 2.36 25.90 -0.28
C THR A 40 2.07 24.51 -0.81
N ILE A 41 1.71 23.60 0.09
CA ILE A 41 1.20 22.28 -0.28
C ILE A 41 -0.22 22.18 0.26
N LYS A 42 -1.16 21.85 -0.63
CA LYS A 42 -2.53 21.52 -0.28
C LYS A 42 -2.72 20.02 -0.48
N PHE A 43 -2.93 19.31 0.62
CA PHE A 43 -3.35 17.92 0.61
C PHE A 43 -4.85 17.88 0.46
N GLU A 44 -5.34 17.54 -0.73
CA GLU A 44 -6.76 17.38 -0.99
C GLU A 44 -7.23 15.99 -0.55
N ILE A 45 -8.35 15.96 0.17
CA ILE A 45 -8.97 14.72 0.64
C ILE A 45 -10.04 14.34 -0.37
N ILE A 46 -9.70 13.40 -1.25
CA ILE A 46 -10.61 12.88 -2.28
C ILE A 46 -10.81 11.38 -1.99
N PRO A 47 -11.96 10.97 -1.41
CA PRO A 47 -12.15 9.59 -0.97
C PRO A 47 -12.18 8.54 -2.10
N ASN A 48 -12.51 8.97 -3.32
CA ASN A 48 -12.68 8.09 -4.47
C ASN A 48 -11.44 8.12 -5.39
N GLN A 49 -10.81 6.95 -5.59
CA GLN A 49 -9.60 6.81 -6.42
C GLN A 49 -9.84 7.15 -7.90
N ASN A 50 -11.04 6.92 -8.44
CA ASN A 50 -11.35 7.30 -9.83
C ASN A 50 -11.46 8.82 -9.96
N SER A 51 -11.97 9.51 -8.93
CA SER A 51 -11.97 10.97 -8.90
C SER A 51 -10.54 11.54 -8.84
N ILE A 52 -9.62 10.92 -8.11
CA ILE A 52 -8.21 11.34 -8.11
C ILE A 52 -7.56 11.10 -9.48
N LEU A 53 -7.85 9.97 -10.14
CA LEU A 53 -7.36 9.72 -11.50
C LEU A 53 -7.82 10.80 -12.48
N LEU A 54 -9.10 11.18 -12.46
CA LEU A 54 -9.63 12.28 -13.30
C LEU A 54 -8.95 13.62 -12.95
N ALA A 55 -8.69 13.86 -11.67
CA ALA A 55 -7.97 15.05 -11.24
C ALA A 55 -6.52 15.05 -11.77
N ALA A 56 -5.85 13.90 -11.78
CA ALA A 56 -4.51 13.75 -12.33
C ALA A 56 -4.50 13.94 -13.86
N GLN A 57 -5.47 13.36 -14.57
CA GLN A 57 -5.62 13.49 -16.02
C GLN A 57 -5.90 14.94 -16.46
N SER A 58 -6.64 15.70 -15.64
CA SER A 58 -6.90 17.13 -15.85
C SER A 58 -5.80 18.05 -15.34
N HIS A 59 -4.74 17.49 -14.74
CA HIS A 59 -3.66 18.23 -14.06
C HIS A 59 -4.15 19.17 -12.93
N SER A 60 -5.34 18.91 -12.36
CA SER A 60 -5.83 19.65 -11.19
C SER A 60 -5.12 19.23 -9.89
N VAL A 61 -4.51 18.06 -9.87
CA VAL A 61 -3.54 17.65 -8.83
C VAL A 61 -2.16 17.42 -9.44
N ASN A 62 -1.12 17.79 -8.69
CA ASN A 62 0.28 17.60 -9.11
C ASN A 62 0.85 16.24 -8.70
N VAL A 63 0.30 15.63 -7.65
CA VAL A 63 0.77 14.36 -7.10
C VAL A 63 -0.43 13.47 -6.76
N TYR A 64 -0.42 12.26 -7.28
CA TYR A 64 -1.33 11.19 -6.90
C TYR A 64 -0.55 10.15 -6.08
N TRP A 65 -0.65 10.26 -4.76
CA TRP A 65 -0.01 9.35 -3.83
C TRP A 65 -0.82 8.06 -3.66
N ASN A 66 -0.14 6.91 -3.55
CA ASN A 66 -0.78 5.59 -3.39
C ASN A 66 -1.83 5.25 -4.46
N ALA A 67 -1.56 5.60 -5.72
CA ALA A 67 -2.46 5.26 -6.81
C ALA A 67 -2.62 3.73 -6.95
N PRO A 68 -3.84 3.22 -7.19
CA PRO A 68 -4.09 1.80 -7.39
C PRO A 68 -3.36 1.25 -8.61
N ILE A 69 -2.89 0.01 -8.51
CA ILE A 69 -2.12 -0.64 -9.57
C ILE A 69 -2.96 -0.86 -10.83
N GLU A 70 -4.27 -1.03 -10.66
CA GLU A 70 -5.25 -1.18 -11.74
C GLU A 70 -5.30 0.06 -12.64
N GLN A 71 -4.91 1.23 -12.12
CA GLN A 71 -4.86 2.49 -12.85
C GLN A 71 -3.48 2.75 -13.49
N LEU A 72 -2.49 1.86 -13.31
CA LEU A 72 -1.10 2.09 -13.73
C LEU A 72 -0.98 2.44 -15.21
N SER A 73 -1.69 1.73 -16.08
CA SER A 73 -1.69 1.96 -17.53
C SER A 73 -2.26 3.34 -17.89
N GLN A 74 -3.36 3.74 -17.23
CA GLN A 74 -4.01 5.02 -17.43
C GLN A 74 -3.12 6.18 -16.95
N LEU A 75 -2.44 6.00 -15.81
CA LEU A 75 -1.51 7.00 -15.26
C LEU A 75 -0.28 7.20 -16.15
N LYS A 76 0.28 6.11 -16.69
CA LYS A 76 1.40 6.17 -17.65
C LYS A 76 1.02 6.87 -18.95
N ALA A 77 -0.27 6.90 -19.30
CA ALA A 77 -0.76 7.55 -20.50
C ALA A 77 -1.00 9.07 -20.34
N ILE A 78 -0.92 9.62 -19.12
CA ILE A 78 -1.09 11.06 -18.88
C ILE A 78 0.14 11.80 -19.42
N SER A 79 -0.09 12.70 -20.37
CA SER A 79 0.97 13.52 -20.96
C SER A 79 1.67 14.36 -19.90
N GLY A 80 3.01 14.34 -19.86
CA GLY A 80 3.81 15.10 -18.89
C GLY A 80 3.78 14.55 -17.45
N ALA A 81 3.12 13.43 -17.19
CA ALA A 81 3.20 12.75 -15.89
C ALA A 81 4.40 11.80 -15.81
N HIS A 82 4.94 11.64 -14.60
CA HIS A 82 5.94 10.63 -14.29
C HIS A 82 5.38 9.67 -13.26
N VAL A 83 5.39 8.37 -13.60
CA VAL A 83 4.91 7.31 -12.70
C VAL A 83 6.11 6.67 -12.03
N PHE A 84 6.14 6.73 -10.70
CA PHE A 84 7.17 6.11 -9.88
C PHE A 84 6.63 4.81 -9.25
N VAL A 85 7.20 3.68 -9.66
CA VAL A 85 6.98 2.39 -9.00
C VAL A 85 8.24 2.04 -8.24
N ALA A 86 8.14 1.97 -6.91
CA ALA A 86 9.27 1.74 -6.03
C ALA A 86 9.03 0.55 -5.11
N LYS A 87 10.12 -0.07 -4.65
CA LYS A 87 10.05 -1.07 -3.59
C LYS A 87 9.57 -0.38 -2.30
N SER A 88 8.53 -0.92 -1.69
CA SER A 88 7.96 -0.43 -0.44
C SER A 88 8.22 -1.44 0.68
N PRO A 89 8.40 -0.99 1.95
CA PRO A 89 8.35 -1.89 3.10
C PRO A 89 6.92 -2.37 3.42
N THR A 90 5.91 -1.96 2.63
CA THR A 90 4.54 -2.46 2.74
C THR A 90 4.44 -3.90 2.23
N TRP A 91 3.67 -4.71 2.93
CA TRP A 91 3.29 -6.06 2.52
C TRP A 91 1.78 -6.23 2.65
N ASN A 92 1.21 -7.11 1.83
CA ASN A 92 -0.21 -7.47 1.86
C ASN A 92 -0.34 -8.93 2.28
N HIS A 93 -1.27 -9.22 3.19
CA HIS A 93 -1.48 -10.55 3.74
C HIS A 93 -2.96 -10.80 4.01
N ILE A 94 -3.29 -12.07 4.27
CA ILE A 94 -4.60 -12.50 4.74
C ILE A 94 -4.42 -12.93 6.19
N ASP A 95 -5.16 -12.28 7.09
CA ASP A 95 -5.19 -12.65 8.49
C ASP A 95 -6.27 -13.70 8.75
N PHE A 96 -5.92 -14.68 9.59
CA PHE A 96 -6.86 -15.64 10.11
C PHE A 96 -7.20 -15.29 11.56
N ASN A 97 -8.47 -15.00 11.83
CA ASN A 97 -8.93 -14.83 13.21
C ASN A 97 -8.94 -16.17 13.94
N MET A 98 -7.90 -16.43 14.73
CA MET A 98 -7.74 -17.69 15.47
C MET A 98 -8.74 -17.89 16.61
N LEU A 99 -9.55 -16.88 16.96
CA LEU A 99 -10.66 -17.07 17.90
C LEU A 99 -11.81 -17.85 17.25
N ASN A 100 -11.97 -17.73 15.93
CA ASN A 100 -12.93 -18.51 15.17
C ASN A 100 -12.47 -19.99 15.13
N PRO A 101 -13.31 -20.95 15.59
CA PRO A 101 -12.97 -22.37 15.59
C PRO A 101 -12.48 -22.91 14.25
N LEU A 102 -12.99 -22.38 13.13
CA LEU A 102 -12.60 -22.78 11.77
C LEU A 102 -11.09 -22.59 11.50
N PHE A 103 -10.46 -21.59 12.10
CA PHE A 103 -9.07 -21.23 11.80
C PHE A 103 -8.08 -21.57 12.93
N ARG A 104 -8.53 -22.24 14.00
CA ARG A 104 -7.66 -22.62 15.14
C ARG A 104 -6.56 -23.59 14.72
N SER A 105 -6.90 -24.58 13.90
CA SER A 105 -5.92 -25.55 13.40
C SER A 105 -4.94 -24.89 12.43
N ALA A 106 -3.64 -25.04 12.70
CA ALA A 106 -2.61 -24.60 11.78
C ALA A 106 -2.69 -25.34 10.44
N GLN A 107 -3.15 -26.60 10.43
CA GLN A 107 -3.31 -27.38 9.21
C GLN A 107 -4.36 -26.77 8.28
N VAL A 108 -5.47 -26.25 8.84
CA VAL A 108 -6.48 -25.53 8.06
C VAL A 108 -5.88 -24.26 7.44
N ARG A 109 -5.13 -23.48 8.20
CA ARG A 109 -4.50 -22.23 7.69
C ARG A 109 -3.47 -22.51 6.59
N ILE A 110 -2.66 -23.56 6.75
CA ILE A 110 -1.70 -23.99 5.72
C ILE A 110 -2.44 -24.48 4.47
N ALA A 111 -3.50 -25.27 4.63
CA ALA A 111 -4.32 -25.74 3.50
C ALA A 111 -4.90 -24.56 2.72
N LEU A 112 -5.44 -23.54 3.40
CA LEU A 112 -5.96 -22.33 2.77
C LEU A 112 -4.86 -21.52 2.07
N ALA A 113 -3.66 -21.43 2.65
CA ALA A 113 -2.52 -20.79 1.99
C ALA A 113 -2.10 -21.52 0.70
N MET A 114 -2.19 -22.85 0.68
CA MET A 114 -1.89 -23.67 -0.51
C MET A 114 -3.00 -23.66 -1.57
N ALA A 115 -4.23 -23.26 -1.21
CA ALA A 115 -5.34 -23.08 -2.14
C ALA A 115 -5.23 -21.79 -2.96
N LEU A 116 -4.42 -20.82 -2.52
CA LEU A 116 -4.28 -19.54 -3.19
C LEU A 116 -3.12 -19.57 -4.20
N ASP A 117 -3.44 -19.36 -5.48
CA ASP A 117 -2.44 -19.12 -6.52
C ASP A 117 -1.84 -17.72 -6.39
N ARG A 118 -0.91 -17.56 -5.45
CA ARG A 118 -0.24 -16.28 -5.19
C ARG A 118 0.51 -15.74 -6.42
N PRO A 119 1.23 -16.57 -7.23
CA PRO A 119 1.78 -16.11 -8.50
C PRO A 119 0.73 -15.53 -9.46
N ALA A 120 -0.43 -16.17 -9.61
CA ALA A 120 -1.51 -15.65 -10.45
C ALA A 120 -2.07 -14.31 -9.90
N VAL A 121 -2.23 -14.19 -8.58
CA VAL A 121 -2.63 -12.91 -7.94
C VAL A 121 -1.62 -11.81 -8.25
N VAL A 122 -0.32 -12.08 -8.10
CA VAL A 122 0.72 -11.09 -8.44
C VAL A 122 0.66 -10.69 -9.91
N LYS A 123 0.48 -11.66 -10.81
CA LYS A 123 0.42 -11.41 -12.25
C LYS A 123 -0.81 -10.60 -12.65
N HIS A 124 -1.99 -10.95 -12.13
CA HIS A 124 -3.26 -10.46 -12.65
C HIS A 124 -3.86 -9.29 -11.84
N ILE A 125 -3.64 -9.26 -10.53
CA ILE A 125 -4.13 -8.20 -9.65
C ILE A 125 -3.06 -7.12 -9.49
N TRP A 126 -1.80 -7.51 -9.31
CA TRP A 126 -0.69 -6.57 -9.08
C TRP A 126 0.10 -6.20 -10.34
N ASP A 127 -0.37 -6.57 -11.53
CA ASP A 127 0.32 -6.32 -12.82
C ASP A 127 1.83 -6.70 -12.80
N GLY A 128 2.17 -7.75 -12.05
CA GLY A 128 3.55 -8.21 -11.88
C GLY A 128 4.47 -7.30 -11.03
N THR A 129 3.95 -6.24 -10.41
CA THR A 129 4.76 -5.28 -9.63
C THR A 129 4.99 -5.69 -8.17
N ALA A 130 4.30 -6.73 -7.70
CA ALA A 130 4.47 -7.26 -6.35
C ALA A 130 5.49 -8.41 -6.29
N THR A 131 6.18 -8.53 -5.16
CA THR A 131 7.10 -9.64 -4.89
C THR A 131 6.42 -10.67 -3.99
N LEU A 132 6.57 -11.96 -4.30
CA LEU A 132 6.06 -13.04 -3.45
C LEU A 132 6.90 -13.16 -2.18
N MET A 133 6.25 -12.94 -1.05
CA MET A 133 6.88 -12.95 0.28
C MET A 133 6.56 -14.23 1.04
N ALA A 134 7.57 -14.82 1.69
CA ALA A 134 7.38 -15.96 2.59
C ALA A 134 6.96 -15.52 4.01
N ALA A 135 7.38 -14.33 4.42
CA ALA A 135 7.13 -13.73 5.73
C ALA A 135 6.89 -12.21 5.59
N ASP A 136 6.70 -11.54 6.72
CA ASP A 136 6.44 -10.10 6.84
C ASP A 136 7.68 -9.22 6.56
N GLN A 137 8.88 -9.76 6.74
CA GLN A 137 10.12 -9.01 6.52
C GLN A 137 10.49 -8.93 5.03
N PRO A 138 10.52 -7.74 4.39
CA PRO A 138 10.92 -7.57 3.00
C PRO A 138 12.44 -7.79 2.81
N PRO A 139 12.94 -8.06 1.59
CA PRO A 139 14.38 -8.26 1.33
C PRO A 139 15.31 -7.10 1.76
N ALA A 140 14.77 -5.90 1.91
CA ALA A 140 15.52 -4.74 2.39
C ALA A 140 15.62 -4.66 3.94
N SER A 141 14.87 -5.49 4.67
CA SER A 141 14.91 -5.55 6.12
C SER A 141 16.14 -6.32 6.60
N TRP A 142 16.75 -5.86 7.69
CA TRP A 142 17.82 -6.58 8.38
C TRP A 142 17.36 -7.95 8.92
N GLY A 143 16.05 -8.12 9.15
CA GLY A 143 15.44 -9.35 9.62
C GLY A 143 14.97 -10.30 8.51
N TYR A 144 15.32 -10.03 7.25
CA TYR A 144 14.94 -10.90 6.13
C TYR A 144 15.68 -12.24 6.17
N ASP A 145 14.92 -13.33 6.13
CA ASP A 145 15.47 -14.68 5.97
C ASP A 145 15.23 -15.19 4.53
N PRO A 146 16.28 -15.29 3.68
CA PRO A 146 16.16 -15.79 2.31
C PRO A 146 15.87 -17.31 2.21
N GLN A 147 16.02 -18.05 3.32
CA GLN A 147 15.75 -19.49 3.36
C GLN A 147 14.25 -19.78 3.44
N LEU A 148 13.44 -18.87 4.00
CA LEU A 148 11.99 -19.02 4.04
C LEU A 148 11.39 -19.00 2.64
N LYS A 149 10.50 -19.96 2.36
CA LYS A 149 9.80 -20.09 1.08
C LYS A 149 8.29 -19.93 1.26
N PRO A 150 7.59 -19.25 0.33
CA PRO A 150 6.14 -19.24 0.31
C PRO A 150 5.58 -20.68 0.23
N TYR A 151 4.42 -20.93 0.85
CA TYR A 151 3.67 -22.15 0.60
C TYR A 151 3.36 -22.29 -0.90
N PRO A 152 3.56 -23.48 -1.50
CA PRO A 152 3.29 -23.68 -2.91
C PRO A 152 1.78 -23.71 -3.17
N TYR A 153 1.37 -23.24 -4.35
CA TYR A 153 0.01 -23.43 -4.82
C TYR A 153 -0.21 -24.92 -5.15
N ASN A 154 -1.03 -25.59 -4.34
CA ASN A 154 -1.36 -27.00 -4.50
C ASN A 154 -2.78 -27.27 -3.97
N PRO A 155 -3.81 -26.99 -4.78
CA PRO A 155 -5.20 -27.12 -4.36
C PRO A 155 -5.59 -28.59 -4.08
N ARG A 156 -4.93 -29.56 -4.72
CA ARG A 156 -5.17 -30.99 -4.43
C ARG A 156 -4.70 -31.38 -3.04
N GLN A 157 -3.53 -30.92 -2.62
CA GLN A 157 -3.04 -31.17 -1.26
C GLN A 157 -3.84 -30.36 -0.23
N SER A 158 -4.20 -29.12 -0.56
CA SER A 158 -5.09 -28.31 0.26
C SER A 158 -6.40 -29.03 0.58
N LEU A 159 -7.09 -29.56 -0.43
CA LEU A 159 -8.33 -30.31 -0.25
C LEU A 159 -8.15 -31.51 0.69
N LYS A 160 -7.12 -32.33 0.47
CA LYS A 160 -6.82 -33.48 1.35
C LYS A 160 -6.54 -33.05 2.80
N MET A 161 -5.86 -31.93 2.99
CA MET A 161 -5.59 -31.40 4.33
C MET A 161 -6.88 -30.93 5.00
N LEU A 162 -7.79 -30.28 4.26
CA LEU A 162 -9.10 -29.87 4.78
C LEU A 162 -9.97 -31.09 5.15
N GLU A 163 -10.06 -32.10 4.28
CA GLU A 163 -10.77 -33.36 4.54
C GLU A 163 -10.26 -34.05 5.81
N SER A 164 -8.93 -34.07 6.02
CA SER A 164 -8.32 -34.63 7.24
C SER A 164 -8.65 -33.86 8.52
N GLN A 165 -9.17 -32.64 8.38
CA GLN A 165 -9.61 -31.78 9.48
C GLN A 165 -11.15 -31.77 9.62
N GLY A 166 -11.87 -32.56 8.81
CA GLY A 166 -13.33 -32.70 8.89
C GLY A 166 -14.12 -31.68 8.07
N PHE A 167 -13.53 -31.12 7.02
CA PHE A 167 -14.20 -30.23 6.05
C PHE A 167 -14.52 -30.94 4.74
#